data_AF-A0A2S4LA58-F1
#
_entry.id   AF-A0A2S4LA58-F1
#
_cell.length_a   1.000
_cell.length_b   1.000
_cell.length_c   1.000
_cell.angle_alpha   90.00
_cell.angle_beta   90.00
_cell.angle_gamma   90.00
#
_symmetry.space_group_name_H-M   'P 1'
#
loop_
_entity.id
_entity.type
_entity.pdbx_description
1 polymer ?
#
loop_
_entity_poly.entity_id
_entity_poly.type
_entity_poly.pdbx_seq_one_letter_code
_entity_poly.pdbx_strand_id
1 'polypeptide(L)'
;MADGARARAFHGVVVHSTGREELTILDNALLAVDASGRIVALEPDFPTARLAGRLAELGLAQCPVTELSRGQFLVPGFVDTHNHATQWLHRGLG
;
A
#
# COMPACT_ATOMS: atom_id res chain seq x y z
N MET A 1 -11.69 22.26 5.25
CA MET A 1 -11.16 21.98 3.89
C MET A 1 -9.71 21.49 3.99
N ALA A 2 -9.43 20.45 4.79
CA ALA A 2 -8.06 19.97 5.06
C ALA A 2 -7.94 18.43 5.01
N ASP A 3 -8.86 17.76 4.30
CA ASP A 3 -8.99 16.29 4.36
C ASP A 3 -8.28 15.56 3.20
N GLY A 4 -7.45 16.27 2.42
CA GLY A 4 -6.70 15.70 1.29
C GLY A 4 -5.21 15.52 1.54
N ALA A 5 -4.65 16.10 2.62
CA ALA A 5 -3.20 16.25 2.77
C ALA A 5 -2.44 14.94 3.05
N ARG A 6 -3.14 13.83 3.28
CA ARG A 6 -2.54 12.50 3.59
C ARG A 6 -3.10 11.35 2.77
N ALA A 7 -4.20 11.53 2.06
CA ALA A 7 -4.73 10.48 1.20
C ALA A 7 -3.74 10.17 0.08
N ARG A 8 -3.63 8.90 -0.31
CA ARG A 8 -2.65 8.39 -1.28
C ARG A 8 -3.28 7.29 -2.09
N ALA A 9 -2.96 7.22 -3.37
CA ALA A 9 -3.29 6.07 -4.21
C ALA A 9 -2.02 5.49 -4.82
N PHE A 10 -2.03 4.17 -5.02
CA PHE A 10 -0.97 3.44 -5.70
C PHE A 10 -1.59 2.60 -6.80
N HIS A 11 -0.92 2.52 -7.95
CA HIS A 11 -1.33 1.69 -9.07
C HIS A 11 -0.17 0.81 -9.53
N GLY A 12 -0.38 -0.50 -9.58
CA GLY A 12 0.65 -1.47 -9.97
C GLY A 12 0.59 -2.74 -9.13
N VAL A 13 1.73 -3.41 -8.95
CA VAL A 13 1.81 -4.72 -8.30
C VAL A 13 1.64 -4.62 -6.78
N VAL A 14 0.71 -5.39 -6.22
CA VAL A 14 0.53 -5.58 -4.77
C VAL A 14 0.62 -7.05 -4.42
N VAL A 15 1.50 -7.40 -3.49
CA VAL A 15 1.73 -8.77 -3.03
C VAL A 15 1.39 -8.86 -1.55
N HIS A 16 0.49 -9.76 -1.17
CA HIS A 16 0.13 -9.97 0.23
C HIS A 16 -0.30 -11.41 0.49
N SER A 17 -0.50 -11.75 1.76
CA SER A 17 -1.07 -13.05 2.16
C SER A 17 -2.46 -12.85 2.74
N THR A 18 -3.39 -13.74 2.39
CA THR A 18 -4.76 -13.83 2.95
C THR A 18 -4.88 -14.92 4.00
N GLY A 19 -3.94 -15.86 4.02
CA GLY A 19 -3.86 -16.96 4.96
C GLY A 19 -2.41 -17.41 5.13
N ARG A 20 -2.19 -18.38 6.03
CA ARG A 20 -0.84 -18.87 6.36
C ARG A 20 -0.11 -19.52 5.18
N GLU A 21 -0.87 -20.12 4.26
CA GLU A 21 -0.34 -20.90 3.13
C GLU A 21 -0.68 -20.25 1.78
N GLU A 22 -1.23 -19.03 1.81
CA GLU A 22 -1.69 -18.33 0.61
C GLU A 22 -0.86 -17.07 0.37
N LEU A 23 -0.34 -16.96 -0.85
CA LEU A 23 0.29 -15.76 -1.38
C LEU A 23 -0.54 -15.25 -2.56
N THR A 24 -1.05 -14.03 -2.44
CA THR A 24 -1.80 -13.33 -3.47
C THR A 24 -0.88 -12.32 -4.15
N ILE A 25 -0.79 -12.40 -5.48
CA ILE A 25 -0.07 -11.46 -6.32
C ILE A 25 -1.10 -10.78 -7.22
N LEU A 26 -1.27 -9.48 -7.04
CA LEU A 26 -2.14 -8.65 -7.89
C LEU A 26 -1.23 -7.86 -8.83
N ASP A 27 -1.07 -8.31 -10.08
CA ASP A 27 -0.09 -7.76 -11.02
C ASP A 27 -0.41 -6.34 -11.50
N ASN A 28 -1.68 -5.93 -11.38
CA ASN A 28 -2.16 -4.63 -11.80
C ASN A 28 -3.35 -4.20 -10.91
N ALA A 29 -3.08 -3.59 -9.77
CA ALA A 29 -4.11 -3.21 -8.80
C ALA A 29 -4.14 -1.71 -8.51
N LEU A 30 -5.31 -1.21 -8.14
CA LEU A 30 -5.48 0.06 -7.45
C LEU A 30 -5.52 -0.18 -5.94
N LEU A 31 -4.63 0.47 -5.19
CA LEU A 31 -4.67 0.55 -3.73
C LEU A 31 -4.88 2.01 -3.32
N ALA A 32 -6.02 2.31 -2.69
CA ALA A 32 -6.34 3.66 -2.24
C ALA A 32 -6.39 3.74 -0.71
N VAL A 33 -5.77 4.77 -0.17
CA VAL A 33 -5.65 5.06 1.26
C VAL A 33 -6.24 6.44 1.54
N ASP A 34 -7.16 6.52 2.50
CA ASP A 34 -7.78 7.78 2.90
C ASP A 34 -6.86 8.64 3.80
N ALA A 35 -7.31 9.84 4.15
CA ALA A 35 -6.52 10.74 4.99
C ALA A 35 -6.32 10.25 6.44
N SER A 36 -7.10 9.27 6.89
CA SER A 36 -6.94 8.61 8.19
C SER A 36 -5.88 7.51 8.17
N GLY A 37 -5.35 7.17 6.99
CA GLY A 37 -4.36 6.12 6.80
C GLY A 37 -4.97 4.73 6.65
N ARG A 38 -6.27 4.62 6.33
CA ARG A 38 -6.95 3.34 6.10
C ARG A 38 -7.00 3.00 4.62
N ILE A 39 -6.79 1.73 4.30
CA ILE A 39 -7.05 1.20 2.96
C ILE A 39 -8.57 1.21 2.73
N VAL A 40 -9.03 2.01 1.78
CA VAL A 40 -10.46 2.16 1.42
C VAL A 40 -10.82 1.45 0.13
N ALA A 41 -9.83 1.11 -0.70
CA ALA A 41 -10.00 0.25 -1.85
C ALA A 41 -8.72 -0.55 -2.13
N LEU A 42 -8.91 -1.82 -2.48
CA LEU A 42 -7.91 -2.69 -3.12
C LEU A 42 -8.62 -3.42 -4.26
N GLU A 43 -8.42 -2.97 -5.50
CA GLU A 43 -9.10 -3.50 -6.68
C GLU A 43 -8.08 -4.13 -7.63
N PRO A 44 -8.15 -5.45 -7.90
CA PRO A 44 -7.28 -6.11 -8.86
C PRO A 44 -7.69 -5.80 -10.31
N ASP A 45 -6.82 -6.15 -11.26
CA ASP A 45 -7.01 -5.96 -12.70
C ASP A 45 -7.50 -4.57 -13.11
N PHE A 46 -6.96 -3.55 -12.44
CA PHE A 46 -7.51 -2.19 -12.50
C PHE A 46 -6.91 -1.39 -13.67
N PRO A 47 -7.71 -0.94 -14.66
CA PRO A 47 -7.20 -0.20 -15.81
C PRO A 47 -6.91 1.27 -15.46
N THR A 48 -5.74 1.78 -15.87
CA THR A 48 -5.31 3.17 -15.62
C THR A 48 -6.33 4.21 -16.12
N ALA A 49 -7.04 3.93 -17.22
CA ALA A 49 -8.06 4.82 -17.77
C ALA A 49 -9.23 5.09 -16.79
N ARG A 50 -9.51 4.17 -15.84
CA ARG A 50 -10.58 4.31 -14.84
C ARG A 50 -10.14 5.06 -13.60
N LEU A 51 -8.83 5.32 -13.44
CA LEU A 51 -8.23 5.73 -12.19
C LEU A 51 -8.76 7.06 -11.67
N ALA A 52 -8.80 8.10 -12.51
CA ALA A 52 -9.32 9.41 -12.13
C ALA A 52 -10.79 9.35 -11.70
N GLY A 53 -11.64 8.64 -12.47
CA GLY A 53 -13.06 8.48 -12.16
C GLY A 53 -13.27 7.73 -10.85
N ARG A 54 -12.53 6.63 -10.64
CA ARG A 54 -12.66 5.83 -9.42
C ARG A 54 -12.19 6.58 -8.18
N LEU A 55 -11.09 7.33 -8.27
CA LEU A 55 -10.64 8.17 -7.17
C LEU A 55 -11.66 9.27 -6.85
N ALA A 56 -12.34 9.83 -7.86
CA ALA A 56 -13.42 10.78 -7.62
C ALA A 56 -14.62 10.14 -6.89
N GLU A 57 -15.03 8.93 -7.29
CA GLU A 57 -16.09 8.16 -6.60
C GLU A 57 -15.75 7.89 -5.12
N LEU A 58 -14.47 7.68 -4.81
CA LEU A 58 -13.97 7.45 -3.45
C LEU A 58 -13.77 8.76 -2.65
N GLY A 59 -14.03 9.94 -3.24
CA GLY A 59 -13.76 11.23 -2.61
C GLY A 59 -12.26 11.60 -2.55
N LEU A 60 -11.42 10.92 -3.34
CA LEU A 60 -9.97 11.04 -3.38
C LEU A 60 -9.45 11.67 -4.69
N ALA A 61 -10.29 12.42 -5.42
CA ALA A 61 -9.96 12.97 -6.75
C ALA A 61 -8.64 13.75 -6.83
N GLN A 62 -8.22 14.37 -5.72
CA GLN A 62 -7.05 15.24 -5.64
C GLN A 62 -5.87 14.58 -4.90
N CYS A 63 -5.96 13.29 -4.55
CA CYS A 63 -4.86 12.62 -3.86
C CYS A 63 -3.70 12.31 -4.83
N PRO A 64 -2.45 12.38 -4.38
CA PRO A 64 -1.32 11.91 -5.17
C PRO A 64 -1.45 10.42 -5.51
N VAL A 65 -1.21 10.10 -6.78
CA VAL A 65 -1.14 8.73 -7.29
C VAL A 65 0.31 8.37 -7.54
N THR A 66 0.73 7.20 -7.06
CA THR A 66 2.05 6.62 -7.36
C THR A 66 1.86 5.39 -8.24
N GLU A 67 2.26 5.51 -9.51
CA GLU A 67 2.31 4.38 -10.44
C GLU A 67 3.63 3.62 -10.26
N LEU A 68 3.54 2.31 -10.01
CA LEU A 68 4.71 1.47 -9.80
C LEU A 68 5.33 1.08 -11.14
N SER A 69 6.63 1.29 -11.27
CA SER A 69 7.38 0.87 -12.45
C SER A 69 7.65 -0.64 -12.43
N ARG A 70 8.01 -1.21 -13.60
CA ARG A 70 8.42 -2.62 -13.69
C ARG A 70 9.50 -2.94 -12.64
N GLY A 71 9.26 -4.00 -11.86
CA GLY A 71 10.16 -4.45 -10.79
C GLY A 71 9.87 -3.82 -9.42
N GLN A 72 8.97 -2.84 -9.34
CA GLN A 72 8.45 -2.34 -8.07
C GLN A 72 7.14 -3.04 -7.72
N PHE A 73 6.94 -3.30 -6.44
CA PHE A 73 5.73 -3.88 -5.89
C PHE A 73 5.55 -3.41 -4.45
N LEU A 74 4.32 -3.43 -3.96
CA LEU A 74 4.00 -3.20 -2.55
C LEU A 74 3.85 -4.54 -1.82
N VAL A 75 4.27 -4.54 -0.56
CA VAL A 75 3.98 -5.60 0.42
C VAL A 75 3.48 -4.97 1.71
N PRO A 76 2.72 -5.71 2.54
CA PRO A 76 2.50 -5.31 3.93
C PRO A 76 3.83 -5.04 4.65
N GLY A 77 3.82 -4.09 5.58
CA GLY A 77 4.98 -3.84 6.44
C GLY A 77 5.33 -5.10 7.25
N PHE A 78 6.62 -5.38 7.42
CA PHE A 78 7.05 -6.49 8.25
C PHE A 78 6.70 -6.27 9.71
N VAL A 79 6.26 -7.34 10.36
CA VAL A 79 5.92 -7.35 11.79
C VAL A 79 7.04 -8.07 12.54
N ASP A 80 7.85 -7.29 13.25
CA ASP A 80 8.82 -7.82 14.20
C ASP A 80 8.12 -8.05 15.54
N THR A 81 7.91 -9.32 15.90
CA THR A 81 7.19 -9.69 17.13
C THR A 81 8.10 -9.69 18.36
N HIS A 82 9.42 -9.60 18.19
CA HIS A 82 10.35 -9.69 19.29
C HIS A 82 11.69 -9.01 18.98
N ASN A 83 11.88 -7.82 19.55
CA ASN A 83 13.13 -7.07 19.45
C ASN A 83 13.51 -6.44 20.80
N HIS A 84 14.74 -6.68 21.24
CA HIS A 84 15.33 -5.99 22.39
C HIS A 84 15.99 -4.68 21.94
N ALA A 85 15.21 -3.60 21.84
CA ALA A 85 15.71 -2.31 21.38
C ALA A 85 16.91 -1.78 22.20
N THR A 86 16.90 -1.99 23.53
CA THR A 86 17.99 -1.55 24.43
C THR A 86 19.31 -2.31 24.21
N GLN A 87 19.27 -3.48 23.57
CA GLN A 87 20.46 -4.29 23.26
C GLN A 87 21.03 -4.00 21.86
N TRP A 88 20.49 -3.02 21.13
CA TRP A 88 20.91 -2.73 19.75
C TRP A 88 22.43 -2.51 19.64
N LEU A 89 23.02 -1.76 20.57
CA LEU A 89 24.47 -1.46 20.58
C LEU A 89 25.36 -2.70 20.79
N HIS A 90 24.80 -3.80 21.30
CA HIS A 90 25.53 -5.05 21.53
C HIS A 90 25.32 -6.08 20.42
N ARG A 91 24.48 -5.79 19.41
CA ARG A 91 24.30 -6.69 18.26
C ARG A 91 25.64 -6.88 17.53
N GLY A 92 26.10 -8.13 17.44
CA GLY A 92 27.33 -8.49 16.72
C GLY A 92 28.64 -8.37 17.51
N LEU A 93 28.60 -8.21 18.84
CA LEU A 93 29.80 -8.08 19.70
C LEU A 93 30.22 -9.37 20.43
N GLY A 94 29.69 -10.54 20.03
CA GLY A 94 30.07 -11.84 20.62
C GLY A 94 29.66 -13.01 19.75
#